data_AF-A0A9X1YXS7-F1
#
_entry.id   AF-A0A9X1YXS7-F1
#
_cell.length_a   1.000
_cell.length_b   1.000
_cell.length_c   1.000
_cell.angle_alpha   90.00
_cell.angle_beta   90.00
_cell.angle_gamma   90.00
#
_symmetry.space_group_name_H-M   'P 1'
#
loop_
_entity.id
_entity.type
_entity.pdbx_description
1 polymer ?
#
loop_
_entity_poly.entity_id
_entity_poly.type
_entity_poly.pdbx_seq_one_letter_code
_entity_poly.pdbx_strand_id
1 'polypeptide(L)'
;MLEIEAFLDIHQRWQKVGYPFDHLVPSLATAIGSSGDRPAALAELVGTILNDGVRLPTLRIDSLHFAADTPYETRLLNDPDKGKRVMPVEVASALRSALSQVVDAGTAKRVSGSFKLPDGTALAMGGKTGTGDNRIEAIGAGGRILSSKSINRTATFVFYIGEHHFGTLTAYVPGASAQAFKFTSALPVQVLKGMAPILTPYLQPGSSTQCLGSLAQR
;
A
#
# COMPACT_ATOMS: atom_id res chain seq x y z
N MET A 1 10.28 -29.92 11.18
CA MET A 1 9.09 -29.64 12.02
C MET A 1 8.10 -28.97 11.09
N LEU A 2 6.99 -29.64 10.75
CA LEU A 2 6.18 -29.38 9.55
C LEU A 2 5.64 -27.94 9.45
N GLU A 3 5.34 -27.31 10.59
CA GLU A 3 4.85 -25.92 10.66
C GLU A 3 5.93 -24.91 10.25
N ILE A 4 7.17 -25.07 10.74
CA ILE A 4 8.28 -24.18 10.39
C ILE A 4 8.55 -24.24 8.88
N GLU A 5 8.53 -25.44 8.30
CA GLU A 5 8.72 -25.65 6.86
C GLU A 5 7.60 -25.00 6.03
N ALA A 6 6.34 -25.10 6.45
CA ALA A 6 5.22 -24.44 5.78
C ALA A 6 5.34 -22.90 5.80
N PHE A 7 5.81 -22.31 6.91
CA PHE A 7 6.00 -20.87 7.01
C PHE A 7 7.21 -20.37 6.19
N LEU A 8 8.22 -21.21 5.95
CA LEU A 8 9.30 -20.90 5.02
C LEU A 8 8.79 -20.77 3.58
N ASP A 9 7.93 -21.68 3.13
CA ASP A 9 7.31 -21.60 1.80
C ASP A 9 6.45 -20.34 1.64
N ILE A 10 5.67 -20.01 2.66
CA ILE A 10 4.87 -18.77 2.70
C ILE A 10 5.79 -17.54 2.64
N HIS A 11 6.88 -17.55 3.41
CA HIS A 11 7.86 -16.47 3.42
C HIS A 11 8.51 -16.24 2.05
N GLN A 12 8.94 -17.32 1.38
CA GLN A 12 9.50 -17.22 0.02
C GLN A 12 8.50 -16.64 -0.99
N ARG A 13 7.21 -16.98 -0.87
CA ARG A 13 6.16 -16.40 -1.71
C ARG A 13 5.99 -14.90 -1.46
N TRP A 14 6.03 -14.46 -0.20
CA TRP A 14 5.99 -13.04 0.16
C TRP A 14 7.21 -12.26 -0.35
N GLN A 15 8.41 -12.86 -0.29
CA GLN A 15 9.61 -12.23 -0.84
C GLN A 15 9.53 -12.06 -2.36
N LYS A 16 8.93 -13.00 -3.09
CA LYS A 16 8.73 -12.89 -4.54
C LYS A 16 7.88 -11.69 -4.93
N VAL A 17 6.88 -11.33 -4.14
CA VAL A 17 6.04 -10.14 -4.39
C VAL A 17 6.66 -8.84 -3.86
N GLY A 18 7.92 -8.89 -3.41
CA GLY A 18 8.67 -7.72 -2.94
C GLY A 18 8.49 -7.39 -1.47
N TYR A 19 7.85 -8.27 -0.67
CA TYR A 19 7.70 -8.03 0.75
C TYR A 19 8.98 -8.39 1.51
N PRO A 20 9.61 -7.42 2.18
CA PRO A 20 10.93 -7.60 2.76
C PRO A 20 10.86 -8.11 4.20
N PHE A 21 10.15 -9.21 4.45
CA PHE A 21 10.18 -9.86 5.76
C PHE A 21 11.56 -10.46 6.00
N ASP A 22 12.21 -10.14 7.12
CA ASP A 22 13.43 -10.84 7.55
C ASP A 22 13.07 -12.25 8.07
N HIS A 23 11.91 -12.37 8.70
CA HIS A 23 11.26 -13.62 9.08
C HIS A 23 9.74 -13.40 9.19
N LEU A 24 8.94 -14.43 8.92
CA LEU A 24 7.52 -14.45 9.29
C LEU A 24 7.37 -15.07 10.67
N VAL A 25 6.44 -14.55 11.48
CA VAL A 25 6.03 -15.21 12.72
C VAL A 25 5.38 -16.54 12.31
N PRO A 26 5.91 -17.71 12.73
CA PRO A 26 5.40 -19.01 12.33
C PRO A 26 4.15 -19.37 13.14
N SER A 27 3.10 -18.57 12.98
CA SER A 27 1.83 -18.72 13.68
C SER A 27 0.66 -18.24 12.81
N LEU A 28 -0.54 -18.74 13.11
CA LEU A 28 -1.77 -18.29 12.45
C LEU A 28 -2.04 -16.79 12.62
N ALA A 29 -1.43 -16.15 13.63
CA ALA A 29 -1.53 -14.70 13.82
C ALA A 29 -0.94 -13.91 12.64
N THR A 30 -0.07 -14.51 11.82
CA THR A 30 0.43 -13.88 10.59
C THR A 30 -0.69 -13.57 9.60
N ALA A 31 -1.76 -14.36 9.57
CA ALA A 31 -2.92 -14.10 8.71
C ALA A 31 -3.67 -12.81 9.08
N ILE A 32 -3.51 -12.31 10.31
CA ILE A 32 -4.08 -11.05 10.79
C ILE A 32 -3.04 -9.92 10.90
N GLY A 33 -1.84 -10.11 10.33
CA GLY A 33 -0.82 -9.06 10.24
C GLY A 33 0.14 -8.96 11.43
N SER A 34 0.32 -10.02 12.22
CA SER A 34 1.26 -10.00 13.37
C SER A 34 2.74 -9.90 12.98
N SER A 35 3.09 -10.23 11.73
CA SER A 35 4.47 -10.19 11.22
C SER A 35 4.96 -8.78 10.87
N GLY A 36 4.16 -7.75 11.16
CA GLY A 36 4.49 -6.36 10.90
C GLY A 36 4.19 -5.94 9.46
N ASP A 37 4.21 -4.64 9.23
CA ASP A 37 3.85 -4.05 7.95
C ASP A 37 4.87 -2.99 7.55
N ARG A 38 5.11 -2.86 6.24
CA ARG A 38 5.87 -1.77 5.62
C ARG A 38 4.93 -1.07 4.64
N PRO A 39 4.39 0.12 4.97
CA PRO A 39 3.39 0.79 4.14
C PRO A 39 3.78 0.96 2.66
N ALA A 40 5.08 1.14 2.37
CA ALA A 40 5.61 1.20 1.01
C ALA A 40 5.47 -0.13 0.26
N ALA A 41 5.75 -1.27 0.91
CA ALA A 41 5.62 -2.60 0.32
C ALA A 41 4.15 -2.95 0.02
N LEU A 42 3.21 -2.48 0.86
CA LEU A 42 1.77 -2.60 0.56
C LEU A 42 1.38 -1.85 -0.71
N ALA A 43 1.89 -0.64 -0.89
CA ALA A 43 1.61 0.14 -2.09
C ALA A 43 2.21 -0.56 -3.33
N GLU A 44 3.46 -1.03 -3.26
CA GLU A 44 4.08 -1.80 -4.34
C GLU A 44 3.30 -3.07 -4.69
N LEU A 45 2.74 -3.77 -3.70
CA LEU A 45 1.89 -4.94 -3.93
C LEU A 45 0.63 -4.56 -4.70
N VAL A 46 -0.05 -3.47 -4.34
CA VAL A 46 -1.22 -3.00 -5.09
C VAL A 46 -0.85 -2.58 -6.51
N GLY A 47 0.28 -1.90 -6.70
CA GLY A 47 0.80 -1.59 -8.04
C GLY A 47 1.05 -2.87 -8.86
N THR A 48 1.61 -3.91 -8.23
CA THR A 48 1.81 -5.23 -8.88
C THR A 48 0.47 -5.88 -9.27
N ILE A 49 -0.56 -5.76 -8.42
CA ILE A 49 -1.91 -6.28 -8.71
C ILE A 49 -2.55 -5.53 -9.88
N LEU A 50 -2.43 -4.20 -9.91
CA LEU A 50 -2.93 -3.39 -11.03
C LEU A 50 -2.23 -3.72 -12.34
N ASN A 51 -0.93 -4.02 -12.29
CA ASN A 51 -0.12 -4.35 -13.44
C ASN A 51 -0.15 -5.85 -13.77
N ASP A 52 -1.32 -6.49 -13.64
CA ASP A 52 -1.57 -7.89 -13.99
C ASP A 52 -0.56 -8.90 -13.41
N GLY A 53 -0.05 -8.60 -12.21
CA GLY A 53 0.92 -9.45 -11.51
C GLY A 53 2.38 -9.24 -11.89
N VAL A 54 2.69 -8.19 -12.66
CA VAL A 54 4.05 -7.79 -13.02
C VAL A 54 4.55 -6.72 -12.05
N ARG A 55 5.58 -7.06 -11.28
CA ARG A 55 6.25 -6.13 -10.38
C ARG A 55 7.24 -5.28 -11.18
N LEU A 56 7.05 -3.97 -11.13
CA LEU A 56 7.97 -2.98 -11.71
C LEU A 56 8.94 -2.44 -10.64
N PRO A 57 10.15 -2.00 -11.02
CA PRO A 57 11.02 -1.26 -10.13
C PRO A 57 10.36 0.05 -9.64
N THR A 58 10.48 0.35 -8.35
CA THR A 58 10.03 1.64 -7.81
C THR A 58 11.11 2.69 -8.02
N LEU A 59 10.88 3.61 -8.95
CA LEU A 59 11.83 4.63 -9.34
C LEU A 59 11.30 6.00 -8.92
N ARG A 60 12.13 6.79 -8.23
CA ARG A 60 11.82 8.19 -7.89
C ARG A 60 12.39 9.20 -8.88
N ILE A 61 13.41 8.78 -9.62
CA ILE A 61 14.14 9.58 -10.60
C ILE A 61 14.20 8.73 -11.87
N ASP A 62 13.71 9.29 -12.97
CA ASP A 62 13.67 8.68 -14.30
C ASP A 62 14.97 8.94 -15.08
N SER A 63 15.52 10.14 -14.94
CA SER A 63 16.72 10.58 -15.63
C SER A 63 17.50 11.63 -14.83
N LEU A 64 18.80 11.67 -15.06
CA LEU A 64 19.67 12.75 -14.61
C LEU A 64 20.47 13.25 -15.82
N HIS A 65 20.47 14.57 -16.02
CA HIS A 65 21.20 15.22 -17.10
C HIS A 65 22.30 16.09 -16.52
N PHE A 66 23.54 15.71 -16.77
CA PHE A 66 24.73 16.38 -16.27
C PHE A 66 25.44 17.14 -17.37
N ALA A 67 26.00 18.30 -17.01
CA ALA A 67 26.89 19.10 -17.85
C ALA A 67 26.33 19.38 -19.26
N ALA A 68 25.03 19.73 -19.32
CA ALA A 68 24.35 20.10 -20.56
C ALA A 68 25.15 21.15 -21.35
N ASP A 69 25.19 20.99 -22.67
CA ASP A 69 25.90 21.89 -23.60
C ASP A 69 27.42 21.95 -23.38
N THR A 70 28.01 20.89 -22.82
CA THR A 70 29.46 20.74 -22.70
C THR A 70 29.94 19.43 -23.34
N PRO A 71 31.23 19.31 -23.70
CA PRO A 71 31.80 18.03 -24.16
C PRO A 71 31.69 16.88 -23.14
N TYR A 72 31.35 17.18 -21.89
CA TYR A 72 31.16 16.19 -20.81
C TYR A 72 29.68 15.86 -20.56
N GLU A 73 28.77 16.30 -21.44
CA GLU A 73 27.34 16.06 -21.32
C GLU A 73 27.04 14.56 -21.13
N THR A 74 26.36 14.23 -20.03
CA THR A 74 26.04 12.86 -19.68
C THR A 74 24.57 12.75 -19.29
N ARG A 75 23.84 11.85 -19.93
CA ARG A 75 22.45 11.52 -19.57
C ARG A 75 22.42 10.13 -18.95
N LEU A 76 22.11 10.07 -17.67
CA LEU A 76 21.81 8.82 -16.98
C LEU A 76 20.31 8.59 -17.12
N LEU A 77 19.94 7.52 -17.82
CA LEU A 77 18.55 7.10 -18.00
C LEU A 77 18.33 5.83 -17.20
N ASN A 78 17.15 5.72 -16.60
CA ASN A 78 16.72 4.46 -16.01
C ASN A 78 16.20 3.51 -17.09
N ASP A 79 16.29 2.21 -16.84
CA ASP A 79 15.75 1.15 -17.70
C ASP A 79 14.50 0.56 -17.03
N PRO A 80 13.30 1.12 -17.30
CA PRO A 80 12.06 0.74 -16.63
C PRO A 80 11.51 -0.63 -17.09
N ASP A 81 12.03 -1.20 -18.19
CA ASP A 81 11.46 -2.40 -18.83
C ASP A 81 11.80 -3.71 -18.08
N LYS A 82 12.46 -3.64 -16.93
CA LYS A 82 12.79 -4.80 -16.08
C LYS A 82 11.63 -5.26 -15.20
N GLY A 83 10.41 -5.28 -15.75
CA GLY A 83 9.25 -5.86 -15.08
C GLY A 83 9.41 -7.37 -14.90
N LYS A 84 9.09 -7.88 -13.71
CA LYS A 84 9.08 -9.33 -13.43
C LYS A 84 7.67 -9.79 -13.09
N ARG A 85 7.16 -10.80 -13.81
CA ARG A 85 5.92 -11.47 -13.41
C ARG A 85 6.15 -12.25 -12.12
N VAL A 86 5.43 -11.85 -11.06
CA VAL A 86 5.54 -12.45 -9.72
C VAL A 86 4.25 -13.15 -9.29
N MET A 87 3.14 -12.90 -9.98
CA MET A 87 1.90 -13.66 -9.85
C MET A 87 1.22 -13.88 -11.22
N PRO A 88 0.43 -14.95 -11.39
CA PRO A 88 -0.40 -15.15 -12.57
C PRO A 88 -1.43 -14.02 -12.74
N VAL A 89 -1.83 -13.75 -13.99
CA VAL A 89 -2.79 -12.68 -14.31
C VAL A 89 -4.16 -12.96 -13.71
N GLU A 90 -4.57 -14.24 -13.65
CA GLU A 90 -5.84 -14.68 -13.08
C GLU A 90 -5.89 -14.38 -11.58
N VAL A 91 -4.76 -14.55 -10.89
CA VAL A 91 -4.63 -14.23 -9.46
C VAL A 91 -4.69 -12.72 -9.25
N ALA A 92 -3.98 -11.93 -10.06
CA ALA A 92 -4.02 -10.47 -9.99
C ALA A 92 -5.45 -9.93 -10.23
N SER A 93 -6.14 -10.44 -11.25
CA SER A 93 -7.53 -10.08 -11.58
C SER A 93 -8.50 -10.44 -10.45
N ALA A 94 -8.36 -11.63 -9.87
CA ALA A 94 -9.16 -12.04 -8.70
C ALA A 94 -8.90 -11.13 -7.48
N LEU A 95 -7.64 -10.78 -7.21
CA LEU A 95 -7.27 -9.87 -6.13
C LEU A 95 -7.83 -8.46 -6.35
N ARG A 96 -7.72 -7.91 -7.57
CA ARG A 96 -8.30 -6.60 -7.92
C ARG A 96 -9.80 -6.58 -7.66
N SER A 97 -10.50 -7.63 -8.10
CA SER A 97 -11.95 -7.79 -7.89
C SER A 97 -12.32 -7.86 -6.40
N ALA A 98 -11.56 -8.63 -5.61
CA ALA A 98 -11.77 -8.73 -4.16
C ALA A 98 -11.51 -7.38 -3.44
N LEU A 99 -10.50 -6.63 -3.87
CA LEU A 99 -10.20 -5.29 -3.33
C LEU A 99 -11.31 -4.27 -3.65
N SER A 100 -11.91 -4.34 -4.84
CA SER A 100 -13.07 -3.50 -5.21
C SER A 100 -14.24 -3.72 -4.26
N GLN A 101 -14.58 -4.99 -3.95
CA GLN A 101 -15.71 -5.33 -3.08
C GLN A 101 -15.60 -4.71 -1.67
N VAL A 102 -14.37 -4.55 -1.14
CA VAL A 102 -14.14 -3.90 0.16
C VAL A 102 -14.54 -2.42 0.13
N VAL A 103 -14.37 -1.74 -1.01
CA VAL A 103 -14.77 -0.36 -1.24
C VAL A 103 -16.24 -0.27 -1.65
N ASP A 104 -16.80 -1.23 -2.36
CA ASP A 104 -18.20 -1.16 -2.82
C ASP A 104 -19.19 -1.50 -1.69
N ALA A 105 -18.89 -2.53 -0.91
CA ALA A 105 -19.80 -3.07 0.09
C ALA A 105 -19.16 -3.33 1.47
N GLY A 106 -17.84 -3.18 1.59
CA GLY A 106 -17.09 -3.56 2.80
C GLY A 106 -16.73 -2.41 3.74
N THR A 107 -15.63 -2.62 4.48
CA THR A 107 -15.12 -1.71 5.51
C THR A 107 -14.65 -0.35 4.96
N ALA A 108 -14.41 -0.24 3.65
CA ALA A 108 -14.03 0.99 2.99
C ALA A 108 -15.19 1.67 2.24
N LYS A 109 -16.45 1.21 2.40
CA LYS A 109 -17.63 1.75 1.70
C LYS A 109 -17.75 3.27 1.64
N ARG A 110 -17.26 3.95 2.67
CA ARG A 110 -17.38 5.41 2.80
C ARG A 110 -16.62 6.19 1.72
N VAL A 111 -15.60 5.61 1.07
CA VAL A 111 -14.84 6.26 -0.01
C VAL A 111 -15.40 5.97 -1.41
N SER A 112 -16.32 5.01 -1.54
CA SER A 112 -16.99 4.71 -2.82
C SER A 112 -17.61 5.96 -3.45
N GLY A 113 -17.39 6.13 -4.75
CA GLY A 113 -17.90 7.26 -5.54
C GLY A 113 -17.26 8.62 -5.24
N SER A 114 -16.22 8.68 -4.41
CA SER A 114 -15.58 9.96 -4.04
C SER A 114 -14.64 10.50 -5.12
N PHE A 115 -14.12 9.65 -5.99
CA PHE A 115 -13.21 10.01 -7.07
C PHE A 115 -13.92 9.89 -8.42
N LYS A 116 -14.04 11.01 -9.12
CA LYS A 116 -14.67 11.12 -10.43
C LYS A 116 -13.81 12.01 -11.33
N LEU A 117 -13.81 11.70 -12.61
CA LEU A 117 -13.24 12.56 -13.64
C LEU A 117 -14.12 13.81 -13.85
N PRO A 118 -13.60 14.85 -14.52
CA PRO A 118 -14.36 16.09 -14.79
C PRO A 118 -15.67 15.88 -15.56
N ASP A 119 -15.75 14.84 -16.38
CA ASP A 119 -16.95 14.42 -17.11
C ASP A 119 -17.99 13.69 -16.23
N GLY A 120 -17.68 13.48 -14.94
CA GLY A 120 -18.51 12.76 -13.98
C GLY A 120 -18.28 11.24 -13.94
N THR A 121 -17.42 10.70 -14.80
CA THR A 121 -17.08 9.26 -14.83
C THR A 121 -16.44 8.86 -13.51
N ALA A 122 -17.03 7.88 -12.81
CA ALA A 122 -16.48 7.37 -11.56
C ALA A 122 -15.21 6.56 -11.83
N LEU A 123 -14.15 6.85 -11.08
CA LEU A 123 -12.92 6.07 -11.16
C LEU A 123 -13.10 4.78 -10.35
N ALA A 124 -12.71 3.64 -10.95
CA ALA A 124 -12.68 2.36 -10.26
C ALA A 124 -11.79 2.46 -9.01
N MET A 125 -12.23 1.88 -7.90
CA MET A 125 -11.49 1.99 -6.65
C MET A 125 -11.56 0.67 -5.90
N GLY A 126 -10.45 0.26 -5.32
CA GLY A 126 -10.39 -0.89 -4.45
C GLY A 126 -9.33 -0.68 -3.39
N GLY A 127 -9.38 -1.50 -2.35
CA GLY A 127 -8.39 -1.41 -1.29
C GLY A 127 -8.67 -2.36 -0.14
N LYS A 128 -7.78 -2.35 0.85
CA LYS A 128 -7.94 -3.12 2.07
C LYS A 128 -7.67 -2.27 3.29
N THR A 129 -8.55 -2.42 4.26
CA THR A 129 -8.40 -1.81 5.58
C THR A 129 -7.69 -2.76 6.55
N GLY A 130 -6.82 -2.20 7.39
CA GLY A 130 -6.21 -2.85 8.55
C GLY A 130 -6.37 -1.99 9.80
N THR A 131 -6.59 -2.61 10.96
CA THR A 131 -6.58 -1.95 12.26
C THR A 131 -5.81 -2.84 13.22
N GLY A 132 -4.77 -2.28 13.85
CA GLY A 132 -3.94 -2.96 14.84
C GLY A 132 -4.00 -2.22 16.18
N ASP A 133 -4.17 -3.00 17.25
CA ASP A 133 -4.05 -2.53 18.64
C ASP A 133 -3.03 -3.43 19.32
N ASN A 134 -1.75 -3.06 19.21
CA ASN A 134 -0.66 -3.88 19.72
C ASN A 134 -0.53 -3.65 21.23
N ARG A 135 -0.67 -4.73 22.01
CA ARG A 135 -0.69 -4.68 23.48
C ARG A 135 0.19 -5.78 24.06
N ILE A 136 0.85 -5.48 25.17
CA ILE A 136 1.50 -6.50 26.02
C ILE A 136 0.52 -6.85 27.11
N GLU A 137 0.11 -8.11 27.15
CA GLU A 137 -0.75 -8.65 28.19
C GLU A 137 0.02 -9.60 29.09
N ALA A 138 -0.02 -9.38 30.41
CA ALA A 138 0.46 -10.36 31.37
C ALA A 138 -0.71 -11.30 31.72
N ILE A 139 -0.54 -12.60 31.53
CA ILE A 139 -1.59 -13.59 31.76
C ILE A 139 -1.20 -14.45 32.96
N GLY A 140 -2.10 -14.53 33.94
CA GLY A 140 -1.95 -15.35 35.14
C GLY A 140 -2.52 -16.75 34.98
N ALA A 141 -2.41 -17.56 36.04
CA ALA A 141 -2.98 -18.90 36.08
C ALA A 141 -4.49 -18.87 35.74
N GLY A 142 -4.94 -19.80 34.90
CA GLY A 142 -6.32 -19.88 34.43
C GLY A 142 -6.69 -18.89 33.31
N GLY A 143 -5.71 -18.25 32.66
CA GLY A 143 -5.96 -17.37 31.50
C GLY A 143 -6.41 -15.95 31.87
N ARG A 144 -6.35 -15.58 33.16
CA ARG A 144 -6.75 -14.24 33.61
C ARG A 144 -5.72 -13.19 33.19
N ILE A 145 -6.17 -12.14 32.51
CA ILE A 145 -5.32 -10.98 32.18
C ILE A 145 -5.02 -10.19 33.47
N LEU A 146 -3.74 -10.15 33.86
CA LEU A 146 -3.21 -9.45 35.03
C LEU A 146 -2.90 -7.98 34.73
N SER A 147 -2.44 -7.69 33.52
CA SER A 147 -2.21 -6.33 33.03
C SER A 147 -2.26 -6.30 31.51
N SER A 148 -2.61 -5.15 30.93
CA SER A 148 -2.65 -4.96 29.49
C SER A 148 -2.19 -3.54 29.14
N LYS A 149 -0.99 -3.43 28.54
CA LYS A 149 -0.34 -2.15 28.21
C LYS A 149 -0.29 -1.97 26.70
N SER A 150 -0.81 -0.85 26.19
CA SER A 150 -0.71 -0.56 24.75
C SER A 150 0.71 -0.20 24.35
N ILE A 151 1.16 -0.76 23.24
CA ILE A 151 2.45 -0.49 22.59
C ILE A 151 2.25 0.54 21.49
N ASN A 152 1.22 0.37 20.66
CA ASN A 152 0.83 1.30 19.62
C ASN A 152 -0.58 1.00 19.11
N ARG A 153 -1.16 2.00 18.43
CA ARG A 153 -2.38 1.85 17.66
C ARG A 153 -2.15 2.25 16.21
N THR A 154 -2.58 1.40 15.29
CA THR A 154 -2.38 1.61 13.86
C THR A 154 -3.70 1.42 13.11
N ALA A 155 -3.94 2.27 12.12
CA ALA A 155 -5.03 2.11 11.17
C ALA A 155 -4.50 2.38 9.76
N THR A 156 -4.58 1.38 8.90
CA THR A 156 -4.00 1.43 7.55
C THR A 156 -5.10 1.23 6.51
N PHE A 157 -5.03 1.99 5.43
CA PHE A 157 -5.81 1.75 4.22
C PHE A 157 -4.85 1.73 3.03
N VAL A 158 -4.69 0.57 2.41
CA VAL A 158 -4.00 0.42 1.13
C VAL A 158 -5.04 0.41 0.01
N PHE A 159 -4.79 1.10 -1.09
CA PHE A 159 -5.80 1.36 -2.11
C PHE A 159 -5.22 1.53 -3.51
N TYR A 160 -6.09 1.42 -4.50
CA TYR A 160 -5.91 1.95 -5.86
C TYR A 160 -7.07 2.86 -6.27
N ILE A 161 -6.82 3.78 -7.20
CA ILE A 161 -7.80 4.67 -7.83
C ILE A 161 -7.52 4.70 -9.34
N GLY A 162 -8.47 4.21 -10.12
CA GLY A 162 -8.29 3.95 -11.55
C GLY A 162 -7.18 2.94 -11.81
N GLU A 163 -6.59 3.01 -13.01
CA GLU A 163 -5.59 2.04 -13.48
C GLU A 163 -4.16 2.37 -13.04
N HIS A 164 -3.86 3.63 -12.70
CA HIS A 164 -2.48 4.11 -12.55
C HIS A 164 -2.12 4.67 -11.18
N HIS A 165 -3.08 4.78 -10.25
CA HIS A 165 -2.83 5.39 -8.95
C HIS A 165 -3.08 4.39 -7.83
N PHE A 166 -2.13 4.30 -6.91
CA PHE A 166 -2.23 3.43 -5.75
C PHE A 166 -1.37 3.98 -4.62
N GLY A 167 -1.65 3.53 -3.40
CA GLY A 167 -0.92 4.00 -2.24
C GLY A 167 -1.41 3.41 -0.94
N THR A 168 -0.80 3.87 0.15
CA THR A 168 -1.12 3.45 1.51
C THR A 168 -1.24 4.68 2.39
N LEU A 169 -2.32 4.77 3.15
CA LEU A 169 -2.51 5.81 4.18
C LEU A 169 -2.56 5.15 5.55
N THR A 170 -1.66 5.57 6.44
CA THR A 170 -1.52 5.00 7.79
C THR A 170 -1.67 6.09 8.84
N ALA A 171 -2.59 5.88 9.78
CA ALA A 171 -2.64 6.61 11.05
C ALA A 171 -1.95 5.76 12.12
N TYR A 172 -1.00 6.36 12.83
CA TYR A 172 -0.15 5.67 13.79
C TYR A 172 0.01 6.50 15.06
N VAL A 173 -0.22 5.88 16.22
CA VAL A 173 0.05 6.47 17.53
C VAL A 173 1.00 5.54 18.30
N PRO A 174 2.23 6.00 18.60
CA PRO A 174 3.20 5.21 19.36
C PRO A 174 2.96 5.29 20.87
N GLY A 175 3.42 4.25 21.56
CA GLY A 175 3.61 4.25 23.01
C GLY A 175 2.33 4.09 23.83
N ALA A 176 2.48 4.21 25.15
CA ALA A 176 1.39 4.01 26.10
C ALA A 176 0.23 5.02 25.92
N SER A 177 0.50 6.20 25.36
CA SER A 177 -0.52 7.19 25.02
C SER A 177 -1.54 6.67 24.01
N ALA A 178 -1.22 5.63 23.22
CA ALA A 178 -2.15 4.97 22.32
C ALA A 178 -3.42 4.45 23.03
N GLN A 179 -3.37 4.17 24.35
CA GLN A 179 -4.57 3.81 25.13
C GLN A 179 -5.66 4.90 25.11
N ALA A 180 -5.28 6.17 24.97
CA ALA A 180 -6.20 7.29 24.93
C ALA A 180 -6.89 7.46 23.56
N PHE A 181 -6.41 6.77 22.52
CA PHE A 181 -6.92 6.92 21.16
C PHE A 181 -7.84 5.76 20.77
N LYS A 182 -9.03 6.11 20.27
CA LYS A 182 -10.00 5.15 19.72
C LYS A 182 -10.29 5.50 18.27
N PHE A 183 -9.53 4.92 17.35
CA PHE A 183 -9.80 5.00 15.91
C PHE A 183 -9.69 3.65 15.23
N THR A 184 -10.33 3.53 14.08
CA THR A 184 -10.26 2.37 13.19
C THR A 184 -9.74 2.81 11.83
N SER A 185 -9.61 1.87 10.89
CA SER A 185 -9.38 2.14 9.48
C SER A 185 -10.41 3.06 8.82
N ALA A 186 -11.53 3.39 9.47
CA ALA A 186 -12.42 4.44 8.98
C ALA A 186 -11.73 5.81 8.91
N LEU A 187 -10.79 6.11 9.83
CA LEU A 187 -10.03 7.36 9.82
C LEU A 187 -9.23 7.56 8.52
N PRO A 188 -8.31 6.66 8.12
CA PRO A 188 -7.56 6.84 6.88
C PRO A 188 -8.46 6.83 5.63
N VAL A 189 -9.55 6.07 5.64
CA VAL A 189 -10.55 6.09 4.55
C VAL A 189 -11.23 7.46 4.43
N GLN A 190 -11.59 8.09 5.55
CA GLN A 190 -12.17 9.45 5.56
C GLN A 190 -11.16 10.51 5.15
N VAL A 191 -9.91 10.40 5.59
CA VAL A 191 -8.84 11.32 5.18
C VAL A 191 -8.66 11.26 3.67
N LEU A 192 -8.54 10.06 3.09
CA LEU A 192 -8.40 9.90 1.64
C LEU A 192 -9.60 10.51 0.88
N LYS A 193 -10.83 10.29 1.38
CA LYS A 193 -12.03 10.93 0.82
C LYS A 193 -11.94 12.46 0.86
N GLY A 194 -11.50 13.02 1.98
CA GLY A 194 -11.32 14.48 2.14
C GLY A 194 -10.24 15.05 1.24
N MET A 195 -9.24 14.24 0.85
CA MET A 195 -8.19 14.61 -0.09
C MET A 195 -8.66 14.63 -1.56
N ALA A 196 -9.88 14.14 -1.87
CA ALA A 196 -10.35 14.05 -3.26
C ALA A 196 -10.19 15.35 -4.07
N PRO A 197 -10.55 16.56 -3.56
CA PRO A 197 -10.37 17.80 -4.32
C PRO A 197 -8.91 18.09 -4.70
N ILE A 198 -7.94 17.66 -3.87
CA ILE A 198 -6.51 17.86 -4.09
C ILE A 198 -5.96 16.81 -5.05
N LEU A 199 -6.49 15.59 -5.02
CA LEU A 199 -6.00 14.47 -5.83
C LEU A 199 -6.61 14.43 -7.24
N THR A 200 -7.89 14.77 -7.40
CA THR A 200 -8.61 14.67 -8.69
C THR A 200 -7.89 15.30 -9.88
N PRO A 201 -7.20 16.46 -9.78
CA PRO A 201 -6.44 17.02 -10.90
C PRO A 201 -5.30 16.12 -11.42
N TYR A 202 -4.74 15.26 -10.57
CA TYR A 202 -3.65 14.33 -10.90
C TYR A 202 -4.17 12.98 -11.41
N LEU A 203 -5.44 12.67 -11.13
CA LEU A 203 -6.07 11.42 -11.55
C LEU A 203 -6.56 11.43 -13.01
N GLN A 204 -6.48 12.59 -13.68
CA GLN A 204 -6.93 12.72 -15.07
C GLN A 204 -5.92 12.06 -16.02
N PRO A 205 -6.38 11.40 -17.08
CA PRO A 205 -5.49 10.88 -18.12
C PRO A 205 -4.58 11.99 -18.68
N GLY A 206 -3.27 11.77 -18.67
CA GLY A 206 -2.29 12.72 -19.21
C GLY A 206 -1.88 13.87 -18.28
N SER A 207 -2.38 13.94 -17.04
CA SER A 207 -2.06 15.03 -16.10
C SER A 207 -1.04 14.65 -15.01
N SER A 208 -0.28 13.57 -15.25
CA SER A 208 0.41 12.73 -14.25
C SER A 208 1.23 13.45 -13.18
N THR A 209 1.85 14.59 -13.49
CA THR A 209 2.68 15.32 -12.51
C THR A 209 2.19 16.74 -12.24
N GLN A 210 1.31 17.31 -13.08
CA GLN A 210 1.06 18.76 -13.18
C GLN A 210 2.36 19.61 -13.16
N CYS A 211 3.52 18.97 -13.31
CA CYS A 211 4.80 19.62 -13.39
C CYS A 211 4.88 20.19 -14.80
N LEU A 212 4.87 21.51 -14.88
CA LEU A 212 5.37 22.20 -16.05
C LEU A 212 6.87 21.92 -16.07
N GLY A 213 7.28 20.88 -16.81
CA GLY A 213 8.68 20.74 -17.19
C GLY A 213 9.11 22.08 -17.78
N SER A 214 10.27 22.59 -17.36
CA SER A 214 10.85 23.77 -17.98
C SER A 214 10.82 23.54 -19.48
N LEU A 215 9.98 24.30 -20.20
CA LEU A 215 10.07 24.38 -21.65
C LEU A 215 11.53 24.66 -21.93
N ALA A 216 12.23 23.70 -22.52
CA ALA A 216 13.54 23.95 -23.07
C ALA A 216 13.32 25.10 -24.07
N GLN A 217 13.68 26.31 -23.65
CA GLN A 217 13.76 27.42 -24.56
C GLN A 217 14.95 27.12 -25.46
N ARG A 218 14.60 26.74 -26.69
CA ARG A 218 15.40 26.65 -27.93
C ARG A 218 15.83 25.24 -28.33
#